data_AF-A0A2G9N0C1-F1
#
_entry.id   AF-A0A2G9N0C1-F1
#
_cell.length_a   1.000
_cell.length_b   1.000
_cell.length_c   1.000
_cell.angle_alpha   90.00
_cell.angle_beta   90.00
_cell.angle_gamma   90.00
#
_symmetry.space_group_name_H-M   'P 1'
#
loop_
_entity.id
_entity.type
_entity.pdbx_description
1 polymer ?
#
loop_
_entity_poly.entity_id
_entity_poly.type
_entity_poly.pdbx_seq_one_letter_code
_entity_poly.pdbx_strand_id
1 'polypeptide(L)'
;MKIKQGILIALIVFSISLPSVYATPTLEILMEKTTYNYCEKLFYTIKVSEVTGDSAILHITDQAGKKSSSIPIPIANLENPIPSVMPFEAEIFPPGKYFIDVEYAGAKDTAEFDLIDSGNVCISTVMKQFAFSWINSQISDGFFIDAINKFVDKDIIKIPDKINEKNLEDIHIPTWVKNIAAWWLDDKISDGETAKAIQYLIDKEIIAI
;
A
#
# COMPACT_ATOMS: atom_id res chain seq x y z
N MET A 1 61.70 -56.72 -52.16
CA MET A 1 61.67 -55.81 -51.00
C MET A 1 60.35 -55.04 -51.02
N LYS A 2 59.36 -55.42 -50.19
CA LYS A 2 58.02 -54.80 -50.15
C LYS A 2 58.01 -53.70 -49.08
N ILE A 3 57.79 -52.45 -49.45
CA ILE A 3 57.66 -51.33 -48.51
C ILE A 3 56.17 -51.13 -48.22
N LYS A 4 55.75 -51.35 -46.97
CA LYS A 4 54.39 -51.05 -46.50
C LYS A 4 54.34 -49.56 -46.14
N GLN A 5 53.51 -48.78 -46.83
CA GLN A 5 53.16 -47.42 -46.42
C GLN A 5 52.03 -47.50 -45.38
N GLY A 6 52.31 -47.07 -44.15
CA GLY A 6 51.29 -46.87 -43.11
C GLY A 6 50.67 -45.49 -43.26
N ILE A 7 49.33 -45.44 -43.36
CA ILE A 7 48.56 -44.19 -43.38
C ILE A 7 48.37 -43.74 -41.93
N LEU A 8 48.89 -42.57 -41.59
CA LEU A 8 48.69 -41.90 -40.31
C LEU A 8 47.43 -41.03 -40.41
N ILE A 9 46.35 -41.42 -39.73
CA ILE A 9 45.12 -40.61 -39.65
C ILE A 9 45.27 -39.66 -38.46
N ALA A 10 45.49 -38.37 -38.73
CA ALA A 10 45.46 -37.33 -37.71
C ALA A 10 44.00 -36.93 -37.42
N LEU A 11 43.52 -37.26 -36.21
CA LEU A 11 42.24 -36.80 -35.68
C LEU A 11 42.35 -35.32 -35.28
N ILE A 12 41.78 -34.44 -36.08
CA ILE A 12 41.63 -33.01 -35.75
C ILE A 12 40.37 -32.88 -34.89
N VAL A 13 40.56 -32.63 -33.59
CA VAL A 13 39.47 -32.29 -32.67
C VAL A 13 39.15 -30.82 -32.84
N PHE A 14 38.05 -30.52 -33.53
CA PHE A 14 37.55 -29.16 -33.68
C PHE A 14 36.72 -28.80 -32.44
N SER A 15 37.33 -28.09 -31.49
CA SER A 15 36.65 -27.58 -30.31
C SER A 15 35.70 -26.46 -30.73
N ILE A 16 34.43 -26.79 -30.94
CA ILE A 16 33.37 -25.80 -31.19
C ILE A 16 33.12 -25.07 -29.86
N SER A 17 33.70 -23.90 -29.68
CA SER A 17 33.32 -22.97 -28.61
C SER A 17 31.97 -22.36 -28.96
N LEU A 18 30.88 -22.92 -28.42
CA LEU A 18 29.58 -22.28 -28.47
C LEU A 18 29.64 -21.03 -27.57
N PRO A 19 29.28 -19.83 -28.05
CA PRO A 19 29.09 -18.70 -27.16
C PRO A 19 27.94 -19.04 -26.20
N SER A 20 28.19 -18.97 -24.89
CA SER A 20 27.16 -19.08 -23.88
C SER A 20 26.23 -17.87 -24.01
N VAL A 21 25.08 -18.04 -24.66
CA VAL A 21 23.99 -17.06 -24.62
C VAL A 21 23.30 -17.24 -23.27
N TYR A 22 23.68 -16.45 -22.27
CA TYR A 22 22.90 -16.36 -21.03
C TYR A 22 21.56 -15.70 -21.37
N ALA A 23 20.45 -16.37 -21.01
CA ALA A 23 19.13 -15.78 -21.17
C ALA A 23 19.02 -14.55 -20.27
N THR A 24 18.54 -13.43 -20.79
CA THR A 24 18.26 -12.24 -19.99
C THR A 24 17.14 -12.59 -19.00
N PRO A 25 17.27 -12.23 -17.70
CA PRO A 25 16.21 -12.44 -16.74
C PRO A 25 14.91 -11.79 -17.22
N THR A 26 13.78 -12.44 -16.98
CA THR A 26 12.46 -11.86 -17.26
C THR A 26 11.85 -11.32 -15.98
N LEU A 27 11.03 -10.28 -16.12
CA LEU A 27 10.29 -9.62 -15.06
C LEU A 27 8.86 -9.38 -15.57
N GLU A 28 7.88 -9.70 -14.75
CA GLU A 28 6.46 -9.47 -15.05
C GLU A 28 5.71 -9.06 -13.78
N ILE A 29 4.85 -8.06 -13.89
CA ILE A 29 3.95 -7.59 -12.84
C ILE A 29 2.55 -8.13 -13.13
N LEU A 30 2.01 -8.92 -12.21
CA LEU A 30 0.65 -9.42 -12.29
C LEU A 30 -0.26 -8.72 -11.28
N MET A 31 -1.41 -8.26 -11.75
CA MET A 31 -2.45 -7.64 -10.93
C MET A 31 -3.75 -8.41 -11.06
N GLU A 32 -4.43 -8.66 -9.94
CA GLU A 32 -5.76 -9.30 -9.93
C GLU A 32 -6.88 -8.31 -10.31
N LYS A 33 -6.64 -7.01 -10.07
CA LYS A 33 -7.52 -5.91 -10.46
C LYS A 33 -6.71 -4.65 -10.76
N THR A 34 -7.28 -3.78 -11.58
CA THR A 34 -6.64 -2.52 -12.01
C THR A 34 -7.43 -1.28 -11.57
N THR A 35 -8.46 -1.44 -10.74
CA THR A 35 -9.23 -0.32 -10.19
C THR A 35 -9.32 -0.46 -8.67
N TYR A 36 -8.94 0.60 -7.97
CA TYR A 36 -8.91 0.67 -6.52
C TYR A 36 -9.72 1.88 -6.04
N ASN A 37 -10.32 1.74 -4.86
CA ASN A 37 -10.97 2.79 -4.11
C ASN A 37 -10.14 3.17 -2.89
N TYR A 38 -10.52 4.26 -2.23
CA TYR A 38 -9.94 4.59 -0.94
C TYR A 38 -10.16 3.46 0.07
N CYS A 39 -9.27 3.36 1.06
CA CYS A 39 -9.18 2.30 2.05
C CYS A 39 -8.81 0.90 1.52
N GLU A 40 -8.71 0.73 0.20
CA GLU A 40 -8.13 -0.48 -0.37
C GLU A 40 -6.60 -0.40 -0.40
N LYS A 41 -5.94 -1.57 -0.33
CA LYS A 41 -4.49 -1.69 -0.42
C LYS A 41 -4.10 -2.15 -1.81
N LEU A 42 -3.07 -1.52 -2.38
CA LEU A 42 -2.44 -2.01 -3.59
C LEU A 42 -1.92 -3.44 -3.36
N PHE A 43 -2.15 -4.32 -4.33
CA PHE A 43 -1.68 -5.69 -4.31
C PHE A 43 -1.33 -6.13 -5.73
N TYR A 44 -0.12 -6.64 -5.92
CA TYR A 44 0.37 -7.17 -7.18
C TYR A 44 1.43 -8.24 -6.88
N THR A 45 1.78 -9.05 -7.88
CA THR A 45 2.82 -10.06 -7.77
C THR A 45 3.92 -9.76 -8.76
N ILE A 46 5.16 -9.76 -8.29
CA ILE A 46 6.35 -9.69 -9.15
C ILE A 46 6.77 -11.12 -9.48
N LYS A 47 6.73 -11.48 -10.76
CA LYS A 47 7.28 -12.73 -11.29
C LYS A 47 8.63 -12.49 -11.93
N VAL A 48 9.58 -13.37 -11.63
CA VAL A 48 10.94 -13.34 -12.19
C VAL A 48 11.32 -14.73 -12.70
N SER A 49 12.17 -14.81 -13.73
CA SER A 49 12.69 -16.09 -14.21
C SER A 49 13.72 -16.73 -13.30
N GLU A 50 14.41 -15.92 -12.49
CA GLU A 50 15.47 -16.35 -11.57
C GLU A 50 15.61 -15.41 -10.38
N VAL A 51 16.17 -15.91 -9.28
CA VAL A 51 16.45 -15.13 -8.07
C VAL A 51 17.94 -14.86 -7.98
N THR A 52 18.34 -13.59 -8.05
CA THR A 52 19.75 -13.16 -8.02
C THR A 52 20.26 -12.86 -6.61
N GLY A 53 19.36 -12.68 -5.63
CA GLY A 53 19.67 -12.23 -4.28
C GLY A 53 19.61 -10.70 -4.09
N ASP A 54 19.54 -9.93 -5.17
CA ASP A 54 19.32 -8.49 -5.10
C ASP A 54 17.84 -8.14 -4.87
N SER A 55 17.57 -6.89 -4.52
CA SER A 55 16.20 -6.35 -4.50
C SER A 55 15.80 -5.80 -5.86
N ALA A 56 14.53 -5.95 -6.22
CA ALA A 56 13.94 -5.15 -7.29
C ALA A 56 13.77 -3.70 -6.83
N ILE A 57 13.85 -2.76 -7.76
CA ILE A 57 13.62 -1.35 -7.51
C ILE A 57 12.26 -0.98 -8.07
N LEU A 58 11.34 -0.61 -7.18
CA LEU A 58 10.00 -0.14 -7.49
C LEU A 58 9.95 1.37 -7.50
N HIS A 59 9.19 1.93 -8.43
CA HIS A 59 8.65 3.27 -8.35
C HIS A 59 7.16 3.28 -8.64
N ILE A 60 6.43 4.13 -7.94
CA ILE A 60 5.04 4.45 -8.24
C ILE A 60 5.01 5.85 -8.82
N THR A 61 4.38 5.99 -9.98
CA THR A 61 4.26 7.27 -10.69
C THR A 61 2.79 7.62 -10.85
N ASP A 62 2.38 8.84 -10.52
CA ASP A 62 1.02 9.31 -10.76
C ASP A 62 0.82 9.78 -12.22
N GLN A 63 -0.43 10.03 -12.61
CA GLN A 63 -0.79 10.52 -13.95
C GLN A 63 -0.11 11.85 -14.35
N ALA A 64 0.35 12.65 -13.37
CA ALA A 64 1.07 13.89 -13.62
C ALA A 64 2.59 13.66 -13.79
N GLY A 65 3.04 12.40 -13.68
CA GLY A 65 4.45 12.02 -13.76
C GLY A 65 5.22 12.21 -12.45
N LYS A 66 4.54 12.53 -11.33
CA LYS A 66 5.18 12.61 -10.02
C LYS A 66 5.55 11.21 -9.57
N LYS A 67 6.85 11.01 -9.38
CA LYS A 67 7.45 9.71 -9.08
C LYS A 67 7.76 9.59 -7.59
N SER A 68 7.49 8.42 -7.01
CA SER A 68 7.92 8.09 -5.65
C SER A 68 9.45 8.00 -5.55
N SER A 69 9.98 8.07 -4.33
CA SER A 69 11.31 7.55 -4.04
C SER A 69 11.43 6.09 -4.48
N SER A 70 12.65 5.62 -4.73
CA SER A 70 12.91 4.20 -5.01
C SER A 70 12.53 3.35 -3.81
N ILE A 71 11.75 2.30 -4.04
CA ILE A 71 11.31 1.36 -3.02
C ILE A 71 12.01 0.02 -3.31
N PRO A 72 12.98 -0.42 -2.49
CA PRO A 72 13.60 -1.73 -2.67
C PRO A 72 12.64 -2.84 -2.24
N ILE A 73 12.39 -3.79 -3.14
CA ILE A 73 11.54 -4.96 -2.91
C ILE A 73 12.42 -6.22 -2.93
N PRO A 74 12.57 -6.93 -1.79
CA PRO A 74 13.29 -8.19 -1.76
C PRO A 74 12.65 -9.23 -2.68
N ILE A 75 13.43 -9.85 -3.55
CA ILE A 75 13.01 -10.96 -4.42
C ILE A 75 13.53 -12.26 -3.80
N ALA A 76 12.63 -13.00 -3.14
CA ALA A 76 12.98 -14.23 -2.44
C ALA A 76 12.59 -15.49 -3.24
N ASN A 77 11.59 -15.37 -4.12
CA ASN A 77 11.03 -16.47 -4.90
C ASN A 77 10.85 -16.07 -6.36
N LEU A 78 10.46 -17.02 -7.21
CA LEU A 78 10.07 -16.73 -8.60
C LEU A 78 8.77 -15.94 -8.68
N GLU A 79 7.91 -16.04 -7.67
CA GLU A 79 6.68 -15.25 -7.54
C GLU A 79 6.67 -14.58 -6.17
N ASN A 80 6.55 -13.25 -6.15
CA ASN A 80 6.63 -12.45 -4.93
C ASN A 80 5.36 -11.61 -4.81
N PRO A 81 4.38 -12.04 -4.01
CA PRO A 81 3.19 -11.23 -3.71
C PRO A 81 3.57 -10.01 -2.88
N ILE A 82 3.20 -8.82 -3.35
CA ILE A 82 3.55 -7.54 -2.75
C ILE A 82 2.26 -6.84 -2.26
N PRO A 83 1.86 -7.04 -1.00
CA PRO A 83 0.81 -6.23 -0.39
C PRO A 83 1.36 -4.87 0.05
N SER A 84 0.65 -3.79 -0.26
CA SER A 84 0.94 -2.48 0.31
C SER A 84 0.73 -2.49 1.83
N VAL A 85 1.64 -1.85 2.55
CA VAL A 85 1.51 -1.65 4.00
C VAL A 85 0.42 -0.65 4.36
N MET A 86 0.14 0.31 3.47
CA MET A 86 -0.84 1.37 3.66
C MET A 86 -1.97 1.28 2.62
N PRO A 87 -3.21 1.63 3.00
CA PRO A 87 -4.28 1.78 2.03
C PRO A 87 -4.13 3.09 1.24
N PHE A 88 -4.94 3.24 0.19
CA PHE A 88 -5.12 4.54 -0.47
C PHE A 88 -6.00 5.44 0.40
N GLU A 89 -5.45 6.58 0.82
CA GLU A 89 -6.12 7.61 1.61
C GLU A 89 -6.21 8.91 0.80
N ALA A 90 -7.37 9.57 0.83
CA ALA A 90 -7.69 10.70 -0.05
C ALA A 90 -6.77 11.92 0.18
N GLU A 91 -6.27 12.07 1.40
CA GLU A 91 -5.37 13.15 1.79
C GLU A 91 -3.96 12.99 1.16
N ILE A 92 -3.60 11.77 0.77
CA ILE A 92 -2.27 11.41 0.27
C ILE A 92 -2.30 11.14 -1.24
N PHE A 93 -3.35 10.45 -1.71
CA PHE A 93 -3.45 9.94 -3.07
C PHE A 93 -4.63 10.57 -3.81
N PRO A 94 -4.41 11.55 -4.70
CA PRO A 94 -5.48 12.06 -5.55
C PRO A 94 -6.00 10.97 -6.51
N PRO A 95 -7.29 10.97 -6.87
CA PRO A 95 -7.80 10.04 -7.87
C PRO A 95 -7.11 10.22 -9.23
N GLY A 96 -6.94 9.12 -9.94
CA GLY A 96 -6.32 9.13 -11.25
C GLY A 96 -5.62 7.83 -11.59
N LYS A 97 -4.97 7.83 -12.76
CA LYS A 97 -4.15 6.72 -13.22
C LYS A 97 -2.79 6.73 -12.52
N TYR A 98 -2.31 5.56 -12.16
CA TYR A 98 -1.02 5.31 -11.54
C TYR A 98 -0.28 4.20 -12.27
N PHE A 99 1.05 4.26 -12.19
CA PHE A 99 1.95 3.30 -12.82
C PHE A 99 2.89 2.69 -11.77
N ILE A 100 3.11 1.38 -11.88
CA ILE A 100 4.03 0.59 -11.08
C ILE A 100 5.19 0.22 -11.99
N ASP A 101 6.33 0.90 -11.83
CA ASP A 101 7.54 0.62 -12.59
C ASP A 101 8.47 -0.24 -11.74
N VAL A 102 8.83 -1.44 -12.22
CA VAL A 102 9.75 -2.33 -11.52
C VAL A 102 10.98 -2.58 -12.40
N GLU A 103 12.16 -2.52 -11.78
CA GLU A 103 13.42 -2.93 -12.38
C GLU A 103 14.08 -4.01 -11.52
N TYR A 104 14.52 -5.10 -12.14
CA TYR A 104 15.20 -6.20 -11.46
C TYR A 104 16.22 -6.86 -12.38
N ALA A 105 17.49 -6.93 -11.94
CA ALA A 105 18.58 -7.53 -12.72
C ALA A 105 18.68 -7.00 -14.19
N GLY A 106 18.33 -5.72 -14.40
CA GLY A 106 18.29 -5.07 -15.72
C GLY A 106 17.01 -5.30 -16.53
N ALA A 107 16.15 -6.25 -16.13
CA ALA A 107 14.81 -6.41 -16.67
C ALA A 107 13.89 -5.33 -16.11
N LYS A 108 12.92 -4.88 -16.91
CA LYS A 108 11.96 -3.83 -16.55
C LYS A 108 10.57 -4.24 -16.96
N ASP A 109 9.60 -3.89 -16.13
CA ASP A 109 8.19 -4.02 -16.45
C ASP A 109 7.38 -2.88 -15.83
N THR A 110 6.25 -2.55 -16.44
CA THR A 110 5.35 -1.49 -15.99
C THR A 110 3.91 -2.00 -16.02
N ALA A 111 3.21 -1.86 -14.90
CA ALA A 111 1.76 -2.06 -14.81
C ALA A 111 1.03 -0.75 -14.50
N GLU A 112 -0.25 -0.66 -14.82
CA GLU A 112 -1.09 0.50 -14.52
C GLU A 112 -2.35 0.13 -13.74
N PHE A 113 -2.83 1.06 -12.92
CA PHE A 113 -4.11 0.97 -12.23
C PHE A 113 -4.75 2.35 -12.07
N ASP A 114 -6.06 2.38 -11.86
CA ASP A 114 -6.84 3.57 -11.59
C ASP A 114 -7.24 3.62 -10.11
N LEU A 115 -7.00 4.75 -9.47
CA LEU A 115 -7.58 5.09 -8.17
C LEU A 115 -8.80 5.97 -8.40
N ILE A 116 -9.96 5.51 -7.95
CA ILE A 116 -11.23 6.24 -8.05
C ILE A 116 -11.78 6.57 -6.66
N ASP A 117 -12.47 7.70 -6.58
CA ASP A 117 -13.31 8.02 -5.44
C ASP A 117 -14.74 7.55 -5.72
N SER A 118 -15.16 6.45 -5.09
CA SER A 118 -16.54 5.96 -5.19
C SER A 118 -17.47 6.55 -4.12
N GLY A 119 -16.99 7.52 -3.34
CA GLY A 119 -17.70 8.08 -2.19
C GLY A 119 -17.75 7.14 -0.99
N ASN A 120 -16.87 6.14 -0.92
CA ASN A 120 -16.76 5.29 0.25
C ASN A 120 -16.09 6.05 1.40
N VAL A 121 -16.66 5.93 2.60
CA VAL A 121 -16.06 6.54 3.80
C VAL A 121 -14.75 5.82 4.09
N CYS A 122 -13.65 6.56 4.04
CA CYS A 122 -12.33 6.10 4.41
C CYS A 122 -11.75 7.06 5.44
N ILE A 123 -11.55 6.55 6.66
CA ILE A 123 -10.97 7.33 7.75
C ILE A 123 -9.50 6.92 7.86
N SER A 124 -8.61 7.90 7.74
CA SER A 124 -7.16 7.68 7.67
C SER A 124 -6.61 6.85 8.83
N THR A 125 -5.52 6.13 8.55
CA THR A 125 -4.79 5.32 9.54
C THR A 125 -4.26 6.20 10.68
N VAL A 126 -3.95 7.48 10.42
CA VAL A 126 -3.58 8.46 11.44
C VAL A 126 -4.70 8.64 12.47
N MET A 127 -5.95 8.73 12.03
CA MET A 127 -7.09 8.83 12.94
C MET A 127 -7.27 7.56 13.78
N LYS A 128 -6.97 6.37 13.23
CA LYS A 128 -6.94 5.12 14.03
C LYS A 128 -5.89 5.19 15.15
N GLN A 129 -4.73 5.83 14.94
CA GLN A 129 -3.74 6.01 16.01
C GLN A 129 -4.27 6.90 17.15
N PHE A 130 -4.95 8.00 16.81
CA PHE A 130 -5.60 8.84 17.83
C PHE A 130 -6.69 8.09 18.58
N ALA A 131 -7.53 7.31 17.88
CA ALA A 131 -8.52 6.45 18.53
C ALA A 131 -7.88 5.46 19.50
N PHE A 132 -6.76 4.83 19.11
CA PHE A 132 -5.99 3.95 19.98
C PHE A 132 -5.49 4.67 21.23
N SER A 133 -4.89 5.86 21.09
CA SER A 133 -4.46 6.67 22.23
C SER A 133 -5.63 7.08 23.13
N TRP A 134 -6.79 7.41 22.56
CA TRP A 134 -7.98 7.80 23.31
C TRP A 134 -8.58 6.64 24.12
N ILE A 135 -8.72 5.45 23.53
CA ILE A 135 -9.26 4.29 24.27
C ILE A 135 -8.35 3.89 25.44
N ASN A 136 -7.03 4.09 25.29
CA ASN A 136 -6.02 3.85 26.32
C ASN A 136 -5.81 5.05 27.27
N SER A 137 -6.67 6.07 27.19
CA SER A 137 -6.64 7.26 28.06
C SER A 137 -5.31 8.04 28.01
N GLN A 138 -4.60 7.98 26.89
CA GLN A 138 -3.39 8.77 26.64
C GLN A 138 -3.71 10.21 26.20
N ILE A 139 -4.92 10.42 25.68
CA ILE A 139 -5.46 11.73 25.28
C ILE A 139 -6.87 11.90 25.85
N SER A 140 -7.29 13.15 26.07
CA SER A 140 -8.62 13.50 26.59
C SER A 140 -9.72 13.33 25.53
N ASP A 141 -10.97 13.31 25.99
CA ASP A 141 -12.15 13.25 25.13
C ASP A 141 -12.20 14.44 24.15
N GLY A 142 -11.99 15.66 24.65
CA GLY A 142 -11.93 16.84 23.78
C GLY A 142 -10.79 16.78 22.77
N PHE A 143 -9.61 16.29 23.15
CA PHE A 143 -8.52 16.11 22.19
C PHE A 143 -8.86 15.08 21.10
N PHE A 144 -9.59 14.02 21.45
CA PHE A 144 -10.07 13.05 20.45
C PHE A 144 -11.09 13.68 19.48
N ILE A 145 -12.05 14.48 19.97
CA ILE A 145 -12.99 15.20 19.10
C ILE A 145 -12.28 16.25 18.24
N ASP A 146 -11.30 16.96 18.78
CA ASP A 146 -10.47 17.90 18.01
C ASP A 146 -9.66 17.17 16.92
N ALA A 147 -9.14 15.98 17.22
CA ALA A 147 -8.48 15.14 16.22
C ALA A 147 -9.46 14.72 15.11
N ILE A 148 -10.69 14.31 15.45
CA ILE A 148 -11.74 14.04 14.44
C ILE A 148 -11.97 15.28 13.58
N ASN A 149 -12.14 16.46 14.18
CA ASN A 149 -12.38 17.71 13.46
C ASN A 149 -11.23 18.11 12.51
N LYS A 150 -9.99 17.74 12.85
CA LYS A 150 -8.79 18.09 12.08
C LYS A 150 -8.42 17.06 11.01
N PHE A 151 -8.69 15.78 11.26
CA PHE A 151 -8.17 14.67 10.46
C PHE A 151 -9.26 13.81 9.79
N VAL A 152 -10.53 14.14 9.99
CA VAL A 152 -11.65 13.50 9.27
C VAL A 152 -12.34 14.56 8.42
N ASP A 153 -12.69 14.19 7.19
CA ASP A 153 -13.48 15.06 6.31
C ASP A 153 -14.79 15.50 6.99
N LYS A 154 -15.09 16.79 6.90
CA LYS A 154 -16.29 17.40 7.48
C LYS A 154 -17.58 16.94 6.78
N ASP A 155 -17.48 16.41 5.56
CA ASP A 155 -18.60 15.76 4.88
C ASP A 155 -18.89 14.35 5.44
N ILE A 156 -17.93 13.75 6.15
CA ILE A 156 -18.06 12.44 6.82
C ILE A 156 -18.54 12.60 8.27
N ILE A 157 -17.87 13.44 9.08
CA ILE A 157 -18.27 13.74 10.47
C ILE A 157 -18.32 15.25 10.67
N LYS A 158 -19.49 15.76 11.05
CA LYS A 158 -19.76 17.18 11.28
C LYS A 158 -19.61 17.52 12.75
N ILE A 159 -18.48 18.12 13.09
CA ILE A 159 -18.23 18.69 14.39
C ILE A 159 -18.72 20.14 14.42
N PRO A 160 -19.53 20.57 15.40
CA PRO A 160 -19.93 21.96 15.55
C PRO A 160 -18.71 22.89 15.71
N ASP A 161 -18.73 24.07 15.07
CA ASP A 161 -17.68 25.11 15.14
C ASP A 161 -17.65 25.84 16.51
N LYS A 162 -17.81 25.10 17.60
CA LYS A 162 -17.77 25.60 18.98
C LYS A 162 -16.52 25.12 19.72
N ILE A 163 -15.81 24.13 19.20
CA ILE A 163 -14.61 23.57 19.83
C ILE A 163 -13.41 24.49 19.60
N ASN A 164 -12.68 24.77 20.68
CA ASN A 164 -11.40 25.45 20.67
C ASN A 164 -10.56 24.99 21.87
N GLU A 165 -9.30 25.40 21.91
CA GLU A 165 -8.36 24.97 22.97
C GLU A 165 -8.85 25.26 24.40
N LYS A 166 -9.78 26.21 24.59
CA LYS A 166 -10.28 26.60 25.91
C LYS A 166 -11.39 25.71 26.46
N ASN A 167 -12.11 24.97 25.60
CA ASN A 167 -13.23 24.13 26.01
C ASN A 167 -13.03 22.64 25.73
N LEU A 168 -11.81 22.20 25.37
CA LEU A 168 -11.49 20.78 25.20
C LEU A 168 -11.74 19.97 26.47
N GLU A 169 -11.50 20.56 27.64
CA GLU A 169 -11.71 19.89 28.93
C GLU A 169 -13.20 19.79 29.32
N ASP A 170 -14.07 20.57 28.67
CA ASP A 170 -15.52 20.55 28.93
C ASP A 170 -16.23 19.42 28.15
N ILE A 171 -15.56 18.86 27.15
CA ILE A 171 -16.09 17.77 26.32
C ILE A 171 -15.99 16.47 27.10
N HIS A 172 -17.13 15.81 27.28
CA HIS A 172 -17.21 14.52 27.92
C HIS A 172 -17.82 13.48 26.99
N ILE A 173 -17.12 12.35 26.83
CA ILE A 173 -17.61 11.19 26.09
C ILE A 173 -17.88 10.06 27.10
N PRO A 174 -19.12 9.52 27.15
CA PRO A 174 -19.41 8.39 28.02
C PRO A 174 -18.49 7.19 27.75
N THR A 175 -17.98 6.56 28.81
CA THR A 175 -16.95 5.51 28.71
C THR A 175 -17.32 4.37 27.76
N TRP A 176 -18.60 4.01 27.67
CA TRP A 176 -19.06 2.93 26.79
C TRP A 176 -18.84 3.23 25.30
N VAL A 177 -18.75 4.50 24.89
CA VAL A 177 -18.49 4.90 23.49
C VAL A 177 -17.11 4.44 23.03
N LYS A 178 -16.15 4.26 23.96
CA LYS A 178 -14.83 3.68 23.64
C LYS A 178 -14.94 2.28 23.02
N ASN A 179 -16.04 1.55 23.26
CA ASN A 179 -16.29 0.26 22.62
C ASN A 179 -16.48 0.38 21.10
N ILE A 180 -17.07 1.48 20.62
CA ILE A 180 -17.23 1.75 19.18
C ILE A 180 -15.84 1.92 18.55
N ALA A 181 -14.99 2.74 19.17
CA ALA A 181 -13.60 2.90 18.71
C ALA A 181 -12.80 1.59 18.81
N ALA A 182 -12.99 0.78 19.86
CA ALA A 182 -12.34 -0.52 19.97
C ALA A 182 -12.78 -1.48 18.85
N TRP A 183 -14.08 -1.55 18.54
CA TRP A 183 -14.58 -2.35 17.41
C TRP A 183 -14.05 -1.84 16.08
N TRP A 184 -13.90 -0.53 15.93
CA TRP A 184 -13.33 0.06 14.73
C TRP A 184 -11.85 -0.29 14.56
N LEU A 185 -11.07 -0.24 15.64
CA LEU A 185 -9.64 -0.61 15.64
C LEU A 185 -9.42 -2.11 15.42
N ASP A 186 -10.37 -2.94 15.86
CA ASP A 186 -10.38 -4.38 15.61
C ASP A 186 -10.93 -4.75 14.22
N ASP A 187 -11.23 -3.75 13.37
CA ASP A 187 -11.87 -3.92 12.07
C ASP A 187 -13.21 -4.71 12.11
N LYS A 188 -13.90 -4.69 13.26
CA LYS A 188 -15.24 -5.32 13.46
C LYS A 188 -16.38 -4.46 12.91
N ILE A 189 -16.15 -3.15 12.81
CA ILE A 189 -17.03 -2.21 12.13
C ILE A 189 -16.20 -1.38 11.16
N SER A 190 -16.80 -1.05 10.02
CA SER A 190 -16.18 -0.24 8.97
C SER A 190 -16.04 1.22 9.38
N ASP A 191 -15.16 1.96 8.70
CA ASP A 191 -15.01 3.40 8.86
C ASP A 191 -16.35 4.15 8.70
N GLY A 192 -17.17 3.72 7.74
CA GLY A 192 -18.51 4.27 7.53
C GLY A 192 -19.49 4.01 8.67
N GLU A 193 -19.43 2.84 9.31
CA GLU A 193 -20.23 2.53 10.51
C GLU A 193 -19.75 3.34 11.71
N THR A 194 -18.44 3.46 11.89
CA THR A 194 -17.84 4.31 12.93
C THR A 194 -18.25 5.77 12.75
N ALA A 195 -18.11 6.33 11.56
CA ALA A 195 -18.51 7.70 11.26
C ALA A 195 -19.98 7.96 11.59
N LYS A 196 -20.87 7.06 11.13
CA LYS A 196 -22.30 7.15 11.43
C LYS A 196 -22.60 7.06 12.92
N ALA A 197 -21.92 6.18 13.64
CA ALA A 197 -22.08 6.04 15.08
C ALA A 197 -21.65 7.31 15.82
N ILE A 198 -20.46 7.84 15.53
CA ILE A 198 -19.97 9.08 16.14
C ILE A 198 -20.87 10.26 15.81
N GLN A 199 -21.27 10.43 14.53
CA GLN A 199 -22.20 11.48 14.12
C GLN A 199 -23.52 11.40 14.89
N TYR A 200 -24.09 10.20 15.00
CA TYR A 200 -25.32 9.99 15.76
C TYR A 200 -25.19 10.38 17.24
N LEU A 201 -24.05 10.08 17.88
CA LEU A 201 -23.83 10.43 19.29
C LEU A 201 -23.69 11.93 19.51
N ILE A 202 -23.10 12.64 18.54
CA ILE A 202 -23.04 14.12 18.54
C ILE A 202 -24.45 14.68 18.35
N ASP A 203 -25.20 14.20 17.36
CA ASP A 203 -26.57 14.66 17.07
C ASP A 203 -27.55 14.45 18.23
N LYS A 204 -27.29 13.44 19.09
CA LYS A 204 -28.08 13.14 20.28
C LYS A 204 -27.57 13.80 21.55
N GLU A 205 -26.56 14.66 21.45
CA GLU A 205 -25.92 15.33 22.60
C GLU A 205 -25.40 14.33 23.66
N ILE A 206 -25.10 13.10 23.23
CA ILE A 206 -24.46 12.09 24.08
C ILE A 206 -22.96 12.39 24.17
N ILE A 207 -22.36 12.81 23.06
CA ILE A 207 -21.09 13.54 23.05
C ILE A 207 -21.48 15.03 23.11
N ALA A 208 -21.36 15.63 24.29
CA ALA A 208 -21.68 17.03 24.49
C ALA A 208 -20.50 17.92 24.06
N ILE A 209 -20.77 18.85 23.16
CA ILE A 209 -19.79 19.77 22.51
C ILE A 209 -20.21 21.22 22.71
#